data_AF-A0A815JKW3-F1
#
_entry.id   AF-A0A815JKW3-F1
#
_cell.length_a   1.000
_cell.length_b   1.000
_cell.length_c   1.000
_cell.angle_alpha   90.00
_cell.angle_beta   90.00
_cell.angle_gamma   90.00
#
_symmetry.space_group_name_H-M   'P 1'
#
loop_
_entity.id
_entity.type
_entity.pdbx_description
1 polymer ?
#
loop_
_entity_poly.entity_id
_entity_poly.type
_entity_poly.pdbx_seq_one_letter_code
_entity_poly.pdbx_strand_id
1 'polypeptide(L)'
;MTSVKIGLEAQIALPQHNVDRIQYTNVNSEELDSVLEGDMLIPGFKSKSQLRGAAILTHNKWPNGVIPYDISAITDSKDRDSIIRAMEKLMYDTGTPSPTPQDPTWRLYDCVYFRPRTSADRTFVTIEYGTGCWANIGYYQNYRLKMLLQKGGCFDSGTIQHELIHVLGFHHEHNRADRDDHIIINLDNVNEAEKYNFEKRRQEDLTDLYTKYDYDSIMHYSQTAFSKNGRPTMVPKKSGVQIGHSKNLSPIDIEEIRRFYGCRV
;
A
#
# COMPACT_ATOMS: atom_id res chain seq x y z
N MET A 1 -23.75 -48.40 18.23
CA MET A 1 -22.34 -47.97 18.35
C MET A 1 -21.77 -47.94 16.95
N THR A 2 -21.99 -46.82 16.25
CA THR A 2 -21.01 -45.78 15.93
C THR A 2 -20.47 -46.00 14.51
N SER A 3 -21.15 -45.40 13.54
CA SER A 3 -20.67 -45.24 12.17
C SER A 3 -20.16 -43.80 12.08
N VAL A 4 -18.86 -43.61 11.91
CA VAL A 4 -18.24 -42.29 11.71
C VAL A 4 -18.28 -42.01 10.20
N LYS A 5 -19.21 -41.16 9.79
CA LYS A 5 -19.18 -40.54 8.46
C LYS A 5 -18.13 -39.43 8.46
N ILE A 6 -17.15 -39.60 7.61
CA ILE A 6 -16.06 -38.67 7.32
C ILE A 6 -16.70 -37.50 6.56
N GLY A 7 -16.73 -36.33 7.18
CA GLY A 7 -17.37 -35.13 6.66
C GLY A 7 -16.42 -34.28 5.83
N LEU A 8 -16.89 -33.98 4.62
CA LEU A 8 -16.63 -32.81 3.77
C LEU A 8 -15.18 -32.28 3.66
N GLU A 9 -14.64 -32.49 2.45
CA GLU A 9 -13.59 -31.65 1.86
C GLU A 9 -14.02 -30.18 1.88
N ALA A 10 -13.30 -29.35 2.64
CA ALA A 10 -13.38 -27.91 2.51
C ALA A 10 -12.61 -27.51 1.25
N GLN A 11 -13.34 -27.07 0.24
CA GLN A 11 -12.80 -26.40 -0.94
C GLN A 11 -12.03 -25.16 -0.49
N ILE A 12 -10.71 -25.21 -0.64
CA ILE A 12 -9.80 -24.10 -0.37
C ILE A 12 -10.01 -23.06 -1.47
N ALA A 13 -10.86 -22.06 -1.21
CA ALA A 13 -10.86 -20.84 -1.98
C ALA A 13 -9.62 -20.03 -1.61
N LEU A 14 -8.69 -19.89 -2.57
CA LEU A 14 -7.51 -19.03 -2.44
C LEU A 14 -7.97 -17.56 -2.32
N PRO A 15 -7.44 -16.76 -1.39
CA PRO A 15 -7.91 -15.40 -1.22
C PRO A 15 -7.37 -14.48 -2.31
N GLN A 16 -8.28 -13.68 -2.86
CA GLN A 16 -8.01 -12.41 -3.55
C GLN A 16 -7.33 -11.44 -2.55
N HIS A 17 -6.55 -10.49 -3.08
CA HIS A 17 -5.69 -9.50 -2.40
C HIS A 17 -5.98 -9.29 -0.89
N ASN A 18 -4.98 -9.60 -0.06
CA ASN A 18 -5.08 -9.76 1.40
C ASN A 18 -5.19 -8.45 2.20
N VAL A 19 -5.64 -7.35 1.59
CA VAL A 19 -5.98 -6.09 2.28
C VAL A 19 -7.39 -6.13 2.89
N ASP A 20 -8.27 -7.02 2.39
CA ASP A 20 -9.71 -6.97 2.69
C ASP A 20 -10.14 -7.62 4.02
N ARG A 21 -9.27 -8.40 4.66
CA ARG A 21 -9.51 -9.05 5.97
C ARG A 21 -8.22 -9.20 6.75
N ILE A 22 -7.68 -8.09 7.21
CA ILE A 22 -6.56 -8.16 8.15
C ILE A 22 -7.10 -8.62 9.51
N GLN A 23 -6.83 -9.87 9.88
CA GLN A 23 -7.06 -10.35 11.25
C GLN A 23 -5.83 -10.03 12.10
N TYR A 24 -5.93 -8.94 12.84
CA TYR A 24 -4.87 -8.42 13.68
C TYR A 24 -4.78 -9.15 15.02
N THR A 25 -4.09 -10.29 15.05
CA THR A 25 -3.96 -11.07 16.30
C THR A 25 -2.70 -10.79 17.10
N ASN A 26 -1.73 -10.01 16.58
CA ASN A 26 -0.44 -9.76 17.27
C ASN A 26 0.19 -8.36 17.06
N VAL A 27 -0.58 -7.34 16.67
CA VAL A 27 -0.09 -5.95 16.60
C VAL A 27 -0.44 -5.24 17.92
N ASN A 28 0.43 -4.37 18.42
CA ASN A 28 0.11 -3.55 19.60
C ASN A 28 -1.19 -2.78 19.31
N SER A 29 -2.14 -2.76 20.26
CA SER A 29 -3.46 -2.14 20.06
C SER A 29 -3.36 -0.65 19.69
N GLU A 30 -2.29 0.04 20.13
CA GLU A 30 -2.01 1.43 19.77
C GLU A 30 -1.55 1.61 18.31
N GLU A 31 -0.78 0.66 17.75
CA GLU A 31 -0.39 0.70 16.33
C GLU A 31 -1.60 0.35 15.44
N LEU A 32 -2.48 -0.55 15.88
CA LEU A 32 -3.74 -0.89 15.18
C LEU A 32 -4.74 0.25 15.12
N ASP A 33 -4.85 1.00 16.22
CA ASP A 33 -5.78 2.12 16.30
C ASP A 33 -5.24 3.37 15.58
N SER A 34 -4.07 3.27 14.93
CA SER A 34 -3.49 4.33 14.10
C SER A 34 -3.37 3.97 12.62
N VAL A 35 -3.77 2.75 12.22
CA VAL A 35 -3.83 2.36 10.80
C VAL A 35 -4.93 3.14 10.10
N LEU A 36 -4.49 3.94 9.14
CA LEU A 36 -5.28 4.78 8.27
C LEU A 36 -5.59 4.00 6.99
N GLU A 37 -6.84 4.06 6.54
CA GLU A 37 -7.24 3.37 5.31
C GLU A 37 -6.73 1.91 5.30
N GLY A 38 -6.93 1.16 6.39
CA GLY A 38 -6.64 -0.27 6.43
C GLY A 38 -5.16 -0.71 6.47
N ASP A 39 -4.20 0.03 5.92
CA ASP A 39 -2.80 -0.42 5.75
C ASP A 39 -1.74 0.71 5.75
N MET A 40 -2.11 1.94 6.12
CA MET A 40 -1.15 3.04 6.20
C MET A 40 -0.91 3.52 7.63
N LEU A 41 0.36 3.77 7.98
CA LEU A 41 0.72 4.43 9.23
C LEU A 41 1.33 5.80 9.02
N ILE A 42 0.89 6.77 9.82
CA ILE A 42 1.49 8.10 9.87
C ILE A 42 2.27 8.24 11.18
N PRO A 43 3.60 8.42 11.13
CA PRO A 43 4.40 8.60 12.34
C PRO A 43 3.89 9.75 13.20
N GLY A 44 3.76 9.48 14.51
CA GLY A 44 3.35 10.48 15.49
C GLY A 44 1.84 10.59 15.73
N PHE A 45 1.00 9.96 14.90
CA PHE A 45 -0.44 9.84 15.16
C PHE A 45 -0.70 8.56 15.95
N LYS A 46 -1.44 8.69 17.06
CA LYS A 46 -1.68 7.58 17.99
C LYS A 46 -3.11 7.06 17.97
N SER A 47 -4.02 7.71 17.25
CA SER A 47 -5.42 7.26 17.13
C SER A 47 -6.13 7.75 15.88
N LYS A 48 -7.13 6.99 15.41
CA LYS A 48 -8.03 7.34 14.30
C LYS A 48 -8.76 8.68 14.53
N SER A 49 -9.07 9.00 15.79
CA SER A 49 -9.72 10.27 16.15
C SER A 49 -8.85 11.50 15.88
N GLN A 50 -7.53 11.37 15.97
CA GLN A 50 -6.58 12.44 15.63
C GLN A 50 -6.43 12.63 14.11
N LEU A 51 -6.78 11.62 13.31
CA LEU A 51 -6.71 11.65 11.86
C LEU A 51 -7.97 12.24 11.21
N ARG A 52 -9.10 12.25 11.92
CA ARG A 52 -10.35 12.85 11.43
C ARG A 52 -10.23 14.38 11.35
N GLY A 53 -10.23 14.91 10.13
CA GLY A 53 -10.19 16.36 9.87
C GLY A 53 -8.81 17.00 10.06
N ALA A 54 -7.77 16.22 10.40
CA ALA A 54 -6.40 16.71 10.34
C ALA A 54 -6.00 16.92 8.87
N ALA A 55 -5.41 18.08 8.58
CA ALA A 55 -4.72 18.30 7.32
C ALA A 55 -3.50 17.36 7.29
N ILE A 56 -3.63 16.22 6.62
CA ILE A 56 -2.50 15.34 6.40
C ILE A 56 -1.78 15.91 5.19
N LEU A 57 -0.70 16.64 5.44
CA LEU A 57 0.15 17.16 4.37
C LEU A 57 0.90 15.98 3.74
N THR A 58 0.32 15.37 2.71
CA THR A 58 0.84 14.20 1.97
C THR A 58 2.03 14.52 1.05
N HIS A 59 2.62 15.71 1.20
CA HIS A 59 3.74 16.18 0.39
C HIS A 59 5.10 15.68 0.90
N ASN A 60 5.09 14.67 1.77
CA ASN A 60 6.27 14.10 2.41
C ASN A 60 7.01 13.18 1.43
N LYS A 61 7.54 13.76 0.37
CA LYS A 61 8.34 13.10 -0.65
C LYS A 61 9.73 12.76 -0.12
N TRP A 62 10.25 11.60 -0.47
CA TRP A 62 11.64 11.25 -0.16
C TRP A 62 12.61 12.22 -0.88
N PRO A 63 13.62 12.77 -0.18
CA PRO A 63 14.61 13.63 -0.82
C PRO A 63 15.27 12.95 -2.02
N ASN A 64 15.17 13.60 -3.19
CA ASN A 64 15.67 13.10 -4.47
C ASN A 64 15.11 11.73 -4.91
N GLY A 65 13.99 11.26 -4.35
CA GLY A 65 13.45 9.94 -4.68
C GLY A 65 14.24 8.77 -4.13
N VAL A 66 15.14 8.99 -3.17
CA VAL A 66 16.02 7.94 -2.64
C VAL A 66 15.45 7.38 -1.34
N ILE A 67 15.25 6.07 -1.30
CA ILE A 67 14.68 5.36 -0.16
C ILE A 67 15.71 4.37 0.39
N PRO A 68 16.45 4.74 1.45
CA PRO A 68 17.28 3.80 2.18
C PRO A 68 16.41 2.78 2.92
N TYR A 69 16.75 1.50 2.83
CA TYR A 69 16.03 0.42 3.49
C TYR A 69 16.94 -0.57 4.21
N ASP A 70 16.41 -1.20 5.26
CA ASP A 70 16.94 -2.43 5.85
C ASP A 70 15.87 -3.54 5.75
N ILE A 71 16.23 -4.71 5.23
CA ILE A 71 15.37 -5.91 5.30
C ILE A 71 15.82 -6.72 6.50
N SER A 72 14.89 -7.02 7.40
CA SER A 72 15.15 -7.75 8.63
C SER A 72 15.96 -9.04 8.40
N ALA A 73 16.92 -9.32 9.27
CA ALA A 73 17.80 -10.49 9.14
C ALA A 73 17.03 -11.83 9.26
N ILE A 74 15.87 -11.82 9.90
CA ILE A 74 15.01 -13.01 10.04
C ILE A 74 14.19 -13.33 8.79
N THR A 75 14.12 -12.40 7.83
CA THR A 75 13.41 -12.61 6.56
C THR A 75 14.16 -13.67 5.75
N ASP A 76 13.45 -14.76 5.42
CA ASP A 76 14.04 -15.87 4.69
C ASP A 76 14.43 -15.48 3.25
N SER A 77 15.27 -16.30 2.62
CA SER A 77 15.85 -15.97 1.31
C SER A 77 14.80 -15.78 0.22
N LYS A 78 13.76 -16.62 0.20
CA LYS A 78 12.71 -16.55 -0.82
C LYS A 78 11.92 -15.25 -0.70
N ASP A 79 11.50 -14.93 0.52
CA ASP A 79 10.74 -13.71 0.82
C ASP A 79 11.59 -12.45 0.60
N ARG A 80 12.87 -12.49 0.98
CA ARG A 80 13.84 -11.43 0.70
C ARG A 80 13.98 -11.18 -0.80
N ASP A 81 14.13 -12.23 -1.59
CA ASP A 81 14.24 -12.11 -3.04
C ASP A 81 12.97 -11.53 -3.67
N SER A 82 11.79 -11.87 -3.15
CA SER A 82 10.53 -11.27 -3.60
C SER A 82 10.47 -9.76 -3.31
N ILE A 83 10.94 -9.32 -2.13
CA ILE A 83 11.04 -7.89 -1.80
C ILE A 83 11.98 -7.18 -2.78
N ILE A 84 13.17 -7.73 -3.00
CA ILE A 84 14.18 -7.14 -3.88
C ILE A 84 13.64 -7.03 -5.31
N ARG A 85 13.06 -8.11 -5.85
CA ARG A 85 12.48 -8.10 -7.20
C ARG A 85 11.33 -7.10 -7.35
N ALA A 86 10.50 -6.92 -6.33
CA ALA A 86 9.43 -5.92 -6.36
C ALA A 86 9.99 -4.49 -6.37
N MET A 87 11.04 -4.21 -5.59
CA MET A 87 11.75 -2.93 -5.64
C MET A 87 12.38 -2.68 -7.01
N GLU A 88 13.08 -3.66 -7.57
CA GLU A 88 13.70 -3.56 -8.89
C GLU A 88 12.68 -3.31 -9.98
N LYS A 89 11.54 -4.03 -9.93
CA LYS A 89 10.43 -3.85 -10.87
C LYS A 89 9.83 -2.45 -10.77
N LEU A 90 9.53 -1.98 -9.55
CA LEU A 90 8.99 -0.64 -9.32
C LEU A 90 9.95 0.45 -9.84
N MET A 91 11.25 0.32 -9.55
CA MET A 91 12.29 1.22 -10.06
C MET A 91 12.36 1.18 -11.59
N TYR A 92 12.34 0.00 -12.20
CA TYR A 92 12.35 -0.16 -13.65
C TYR A 92 11.16 0.53 -14.31
N ASP A 93 9.95 0.20 -13.87
CA ASP A 93 8.71 0.69 -14.45
C ASP A 93 8.62 2.22 -14.36
N THR A 94 9.12 2.80 -13.27
CA THR A 94 9.08 4.24 -13.03
C THR A 94 10.18 5.03 -13.73
N GLY A 95 11.26 4.39 -14.19
CA GLY A 95 12.27 5.05 -15.05
C GLY A 95 13.73 4.82 -14.68
N THR A 96 14.05 3.85 -13.84
CA THR A 96 15.43 3.48 -13.47
C THR A 96 15.87 2.26 -14.30
N PRO A 97 16.64 2.43 -15.41
CA PRO A 97 16.83 1.39 -16.42
C PRO A 97 17.77 0.24 -16.03
N SER A 98 18.64 0.42 -15.03
CA SER A 98 19.50 -0.64 -14.50
C SER A 98 19.32 -0.75 -12.98
N PRO A 99 18.12 -1.12 -12.51
CA PRO A 99 17.79 -1.06 -11.09
C PRO A 99 18.41 -2.26 -10.39
N THR A 100 19.50 -2.01 -9.67
CA THR A 100 20.01 -2.96 -8.67
C THR A 100 20.24 -2.17 -7.40
N PRO A 101 19.76 -2.57 -6.22
CA PRO A 101 19.85 -1.72 -5.03
C PRO A 101 21.30 -1.30 -4.66
N GLN A 102 22.31 -2.02 -5.17
CA GLN A 102 23.73 -1.75 -4.95
C GLN A 102 24.42 -0.95 -6.06
N ASP A 103 23.74 -0.55 -7.14
CA ASP A 103 24.35 0.23 -8.23
C ASP A 103 24.83 1.60 -7.68
N PRO A 104 26.15 1.88 -7.69
CA PRO A 104 26.69 3.13 -7.14
C PRO A 104 26.36 4.35 -8.00
N THR A 105 25.90 4.15 -9.23
CA THR A 105 25.52 5.21 -10.17
C THR A 105 24.10 5.71 -9.96
N TRP A 106 23.41 5.24 -8.90
CA TRP A 106 22.03 5.60 -8.61
C TRP A 106 21.72 7.10 -8.58
N ARG A 107 22.72 7.91 -8.23
CA ARG A 107 22.63 9.38 -8.22
C ARG A 107 22.44 10.00 -9.60
N LEU A 108 22.66 9.24 -10.66
CA LEU A 108 22.44 9.64 -12.05
C LEU A 108 21.01 9.37 -12.51
N TYR A 109 20.26 8.54 -11.78
CA TYR A 109 18.86 8.30 -12.08
C TYR A 109 18.03 9.44 -11.49
N ASP A 110 17.38 10.19 -12.38
CA ASP A 110 16.41 11.21 -12.00
C ASP A 110 15.06 10.53 -11.72
N CYS A 111 14.98 9.52 -10.83
CA CYS A 111 13.71 8.91 -10.42
C CYS A 111 13.81 8.14 -9.08
N VAL A 112 12.75 7.42 -8.69
CA VAL A 112 12.71 6.67 -7.43
C VAL A 112 13.75 5.56 -7.39
N TYR A 113 14.41 5.42 -6.24
CA TYR A 113 15.51 4.49 -6.06
C TYR A 113 15.57 3.91 -4.65
N PHE A 114 15.39 2.60 -4.53
CA PHE A 114 15.55 1.87 -3.28
C PHE A 114 16.99 1.37 -3.15
N ARG A 115 17.62 1.64 -2.01
CA ARG A 115 19.01 1.21 -1.74
C ARG A 115 19.21 0.69 -0.32
N PRO A 116 20.16 -0.23 -0.08
CA PRO A 116 20.52 -0.62 1.27
C PRO A 116 20.95 0.59 2.09
N ARG A 117 20.50 0.61 3.35
CA ARG A 117 20.84 1.66 4.29
C ARG A 117 22.34 1.70 4.60
N THR A 118 22.83 2.90 4.87
CA THR A 118 24.16 3.17 5.43
C THR A 118 24.05 3.84 6.80
N SER A 119 25.14 3.87 7.57
CA SER A 119 25.17 4.53 8.87
C SER A 119 24.88 6.04 8.83
N ALA A 120 25.01 6.67 7.65
CA ALA A 120 24.70 8.08 7.44
C ALA A 120 23.19 8.36 7.31
N ASP A 121 22.37 7.35 6.99
CA ASP A 121 20.95 7.51 6.77
C ASP A 121 20.21 7.63 8.12
N ARG A 122 19.69 8.84 8.38
CA ARG A 122 18.88 9.14 9.58
C ARG A 122 17.40 8.83 9.41
N THR A 123 16.89 8.85 8.18
CA THR A 123 15.55 8.38 7.83
C THR A 123 15.67 7.20 6.88
N PHE A 124 14.95 6.12 7.16
CA PHE A 124 14.98 4.88 6.38
C PHE A 124 13.76 4.02 6.69
N VAL A 125 13.51 3.03 5.84
CA VAL A 125 12.43 2.05 6.04
C VAL A 125 13.01 0.73 6.51
N THR A 126 12.44 0.14 7.56
CA THR A 126 12.69 -1.26 7.93
C THR A 126 11.57 -2.14 7.44
N ILE A 127 11.94 -3.15 6.66
CA ILE A 127 11.03 -4.15 6.10
C ILE A 127 11.13 -5.40 6.95
N GLU A 128 10.04 -5.76 7.60
CA GLU A 128 10.03 -6.79 8.63
C GLU A 128 8.81 -7.71 8.47
N TYR A 129 8.90 -8.92 9.03
CA TYR A 129 7.72 -9.74 9.19
C TYR A 129 6.77 -9.13 10.21
N GLY A 130 5.47 -9.23 9.95
CA GLY A 130 4.43 -8.73 10.85
C GLY A 130 3.09 -9.43 10.67
N THR A 131 2.04 -8.82 11.22
CA THR A 131 0.65 -9.21 10.97
C THR A 131 0.01 -8.18 10.05
N GLY A 132 -0.67 -8.67 9.01
CA GLY A 132 -1.15 -7.84 7.91
C GLY A 132 -0.04 -7.41 6.94
N CYS A 133 -0.46 -6.66 5.94
CA CYS A 133 0.39 -5.91 5.02
C CYS A 133 0.10 -4.43 5.32
N TRP A 134 1.12 -3.65 5.64
CA TRP A 134 0.99 -2.21 5.84
C TRP A 134 2.34 -1.50 5.83
N ALA A 135 2.33 -0.21 5.55
CA ALA A 135 3.54 0.62 5.53
C ALA A 135 3.32 2.02 6.11
N ASN A 136 4.41 2.64 6.55
CA ASN A 136 4.42 4.07 6.77
C ASN A 136 4.33 4.81 5.43
N ILE A 137 3.50 5.84 5.37
CA ILE A 137 3.32 6.64 4.15
C ILE A 137 4.37 7.75 4.01
N GLY A 138 5.18 7.73 2.96
CA GLY A 138 6.09 8.84 2.64
C GLY A 138 7.28 9.03 3.61
N TYR A 139 7.83 10.24 3.64
CA TYR A 139 9.07 10.61 4.32
C TYR A 139 8.87 11.43 5.60
N TYR A 140 9.52 11.04 6.69
CA TYR A 140 9.58 11.85 7.91
C TYR A 140 11.03 12.01 8.38
N GLN A 141 11.46 13.26 8.56
CA GLN A 141 12.85 13.56 8.86
C GLN A 141 13.28 12.99 10.22
N ASN A 142 14.39 12.24 10.24
CA ASN A 142 14.94 11.52 11.39
C ASN A 142 14.04 10.39 11.96
N TYR A 143 13.20 9.77 11.13
CA TYR A 143 12.37 8.63 11.52
C TYR A 143 12.91 7.29 11.00
N ARG A 144 12.81 6.26 11.83
CA ARG A 144 12.79 4.86 11.37
C ARG A 144 11.34 4.51 11.01
N LEU A 145 11.07 4.41 9.72
CA LEU A 145 9.78 4.04 9.15
C LEU A 145 9.70 2.52 9.00
N LYS A 146 8.49 1.97 8.93
CA LYS A 146 8.23 0.54 8.87
C LYS A 146 7.42 0.16 7.64
N MET A 147 7.67 -1.04 7.14
CA MET A 147 6.82 -1.77 6.21
C MET A 147 6.74 -3.20 6.74
N LEU A 148 5.54 -3.63 7.14
CA LEU A 148 5.32 -4.97 7.67
C LEU A 148 4.66 -5.86 6.63
N LEU A 149 5.22 -7.05 6.47
CA LEU A 149 4.71 -8.07 5.54
C LEU A 149 4.42 -9.36 6.29
N GLN A 150 3.16 -9.80 6.26
CA GLN A 150 2.76 -11.09 6.83
C GLN A 150 3.34 -12.25 6.01
N LYS A 151 4.08 -13.12 6.71
CA LYS A 151 4.62 -14.35 6.13
C LYS A 151 3.49 -15.23 5.60
N GLY A 152 3.64 -15.71 4.36
CA GLY A 152 2.64 -16.52 3.67
C GLY A 152 1.42 -15.74 3.15
N GLY A 153 1.39 -14.41 3.28
CA GLY A 153 0.27 -13.57 2.86
C GLY A 153 0.62 -12.38 1.98
N CYS A 154 1.72 -11.68 2.25
CA CYS A 154 2.05 -10.39 1.63
C CYS A 154 3.24 -10.43 0.66
N PHE A 155 3.68 -11.62 0.22
CA PHE A 155 4.94 -11.80 -0.52
C PHE A 155 4.76 -12.01 -2.03
N ASP A 156 3.57 -11.74 -2.57
CA ASP A 156 3.39 -11.60 -4.02
C ASP A 156 3.85 -10.20 -4.47
N SER A 157 4.28 -10.12 -5.74
CA SER A 157 4.84 -8.87 -6.29
C SER A 157 3.87 -7.70 -6.25
N GLY A 158 2.56 -7.94 -6.41
CA GLY A 158 1.56 -6.88 -6.42
C GLY A 158 1.43 -6.25 -5.05
N THR A 159 1.22 -7.08 -4.03
CA THR A 159 1.11 -6.63 -2.63
C THR A 159 2.39 -5.91 -2.17
N ILE A 160 3.58 -6.43 -2.47
CA ILE A 160 4.82 -5.73 -2.10
C ILE A 160 4.92 -4.37 -2.79
N GLN A 161 4.59 -4.28 -4.09
CA GLN A 161 4.61 -3.00 -4.82
C GLN A 161 3.61 -1.99 -4.25
N HIS A 162 2.42 -2.44 -3.83
CA HIS A 162 1.42 -1.61 -3.16
C HIS A 162 2.00 -0.96 -1.88
N GLU A 163 2.59 -1.76 -1.00
CA GLU A 163 3.23 -1.24 0.23
C GLU A 163 4.42 -0.31 -0.07
N LEU A 164 5.21 -0.62 -1.10
CA LEU A 164 6.29 0.26 -1.55
C LEU A 164 5.75 1.60 -2.08
N ILE A 165 4.58 1.63 -2.71
CA ILE A 165 3.94 2.85 -3.19
C ILE A 165 3.41 3.70 -2.02
N HIS A 166 2.91 3.09 -0.95
CA HIS A 166 2.68 3.81 0.31
C HIS A 166 3.97 4.43 0.85
N VAL A 167 5.06 3.67 0.89
CA VAL A 167 6.38 4.21 1.29
C VAL A 167 6.76 5.42 0.43
N LEU A 168 6.43 5.43 -0.87
CA LEU A 168 6.67 6.57 -1.75
C LEU A 168 5.78 7.80 -1.46
N GLY A 169 4.70 7.66 -0.71
CA GLY A 169 3.82 8.76 -0.28
C GLY A 169 2.42 8.74 -0.88
N PHE A 170 2.00 7.65 -1.50
CA PHE A 170 0.70 7.56 -2.18
C PHE A 170 -0.37 6.95 -1.28
N HIS A 171 -1.56 7.53 -1.36
CA HIS A 171 -2.79 7.03 -0.74
C HIS A 171 -3.52 6.09 -1.69
N HIS A 172 -4.64 5.53 -1.22
CA HIS A 172 -5.52 4.78 -2.11
C HIS A 172 -6.28 5.64 -3.11
N GLU A 173 -6.54 5.06 -4.27
CA GLU A 173 -7.24 5.70 -5.38
C GLU A 173 -8.69 6.05 -5.01
N HIS A 174 -9.39 5.18 -4.27
CA HIS A 174 -10.79 5.42 -3.86
C HIS A 174 -10.95 6.51 -2.79
N ASN A 175 -9.85 7.02 -2.25
CA ASN A 175 -9.83 8.15 -1.33
C ASN A 175 -9.60 9.50 -2.02
N ARG A 176 -9.42 9.55 -3.36
CA ARG A 176 -9.34 10.81 -4.12
C ARG A 176 -10.56 11.71 -3.86
N ALA A 177 -10.34 13.03 -3.96
CA ALA A 177 -11.40 14.02 -3.73
C ALA A 177 -12.54 13.92 -4.76
N ASP A 178 -12.20 13.56 -6.00
CA ASP A 178 -13.09 13.39 -7.17
C ASP A 178 -13.72 11.99 -7.27
N ARG A 179 -13.39 11.05 -6.36
CA ARG A 179 -13.82 9.64 -6.46
C ARG A 179 -15.34 9.46 -6.59
N ASP A 180 -16.14 10.36 -6.03
CA ASP A 180 -17.61 10.30 -6.11
C ASP A 180 -18.12 10.49 -7.54
N ASP A 181 -17.32 10.98 -8.49
CA ASP A 181 -17.65 11.05 -9.92
C ASP A 181 -17.45 9.71 -10.63
N HIS A 182 -16.73 8.77 -10.00
CA HIS A 182 -16.25 7.53 -10.60
C HIS A 182 -16.84 6.27 -9.95
N ILE A 183 -16.99 6.27 -8.63
CA ILE A 183 -17.50 5.13 -7.86
C ILE A 183 -18.65 5.54 -6.92
N ILE A 184 -19.41 4.55 -6.47
CA ILE A 184 -20.43 4.68 -5.43
C ILE A 184 -19.95 3.91 -4.21
N ILE A 185 -19.95 4.55 -3.04
CA ILE A 185 -19.67 3.88 -1.75
C ILE A 185 -20.98 3.49 -1.06
N ASN A 186 -21.16 2.19 -0.83
CA ASN A 186 -22.30 1.64 -0.10
C ASN A 186 -21.92 1.44 1.37
N LEU A 187 -21.88 2.52 2.15
CA LEU A 187 -21.49 2.47 3.58
C LEU A 187 -22.36 1.53 4.43
N ASP A 188 -23.59 1.24 4.01
CA ASP A 188 -24.46 0.27 4.67
C ASP A 188 -23.94 -1.18 4.62
N ASN A 189 -23.10 -1.50 3.63
CA ASN A 189 -22.43 -2.80 3.52
C ASN A 189 -21.10 -2.84 4.26
N VAL A 190 -20.57 -1.71 4.72
CA VAL A 190 -19.27 -1.61 5.40
C VAL A 190 -19.42 -1.93 6.90
N ASN A 191 -18.42 -2.61 7.48
CA ASN A 191 -18.30 -2.76 8.94
C ASN A 191 -18.26 -1.39 9.62
N GLU A 192 -19.05 -1.17 10.68
CA GLU A 192 -19.19 0.17 11.29
C GLU A 192 -17.85 0.75 11.73
N ALA A 193 -16.99 -0.09 12.30
CA ALA A 193 -15.65 0.28 12.75
C ALA A 193 -14.72 0.70 11.59
N GLU A 194 -15.01 0.32 10.34
CA GLU A 194 -14.14 0.50 9.16
C GLU A 194 -14.62 1.58 8.19
N LYS A 195 -15.75 2.26 8.47
CA LYS A 195 -16.28 3.30 7.57
C LYS A 195 -15.31 4.45 7.33
N TYR A 196 -14.42 4.73 8.28
CA TYR A 196 -13.41 5.79 8.16
C TYR A 196 -12.41 5.53 7.03
N ASN A 197 -12.17 4.27 6.62
CA ASN A 197 -11.28 3.93 5.49
C ASN A 197 -11.81 4.46 4.15
N PHE A 198 -13.09 4.85 4.08
CA PHE A 198 -13.76 5.36 2.89
C PHE A 198 -13.91 6.90 2.88
N GLU A 199 -13.40 7.58 3.92
CA GLU A 199 -13.39 9.05 4.00
C GLU A 199 -12.48 9.62 2.89
N LYS A 200 -13.01 10.55 2.08
CA LYS A 200 -12.23 11.19 1.02
C LYS A 200 -11.15 12.08 1.62
N ARG A 201 -10.04 12.22 0.90
CA ARG A 201 -9.04 13.25 1.15
C ARG A 201 -9.48 14.57 0.53
N ARG A 202 -9.05 15.68 1.14
CA ARG A 202 -9.26 17.02 0.57
C ARG A 202 -8.30 17.18 -0.62
N GLN A 203 -8.67 17.95 -1.64
CA GLN A 203 -7.81 18.18 -2.81
C GLN A 203 -6.43 18.75 -2.42
N GLU A 204 -6.40 19.58 -1.38
CA GLU A 204 -5.16 20.15 -0.82
C GLU A 204 -4.25 19.09 -0.17
N ASP A 205 -4.84 17.99 0.30
CA ASP A 205 -4.15 16.88 0.95
C ASP A 205 -3.90 15.71 -0.01
N LEU A 206 -4.50 15.68 -1.20
CA LEU A 206 -4.27 14.64 -2.20
C LEU A 206 -4.50 15.26 -3.58
N THR A 207 -3.38 15.62 -4.22
CA THR A 207 -3.40 16.06 -5.61
C THR A 207 -3.65 14.87 -6.52
N ASP A 208 -4.54 15.03 -7.50
CA ASP A 208 -4.74 14.07 -8.58
C ASP A 208 -3.53 14.00 -9.53
N LEU A 209 -2.48 14.82 -9.29
CA LEU A 209 -1.31 14.96 -10.15
C LEU A 209 -1.69 15.21 -11.61
N TYR A 210 -2.88 15.76 -11.87
CA TYR A 210 -3.49 15.96 -13.18
C TYR A 210 -3.69 14.67 -14.00
N THR A 211 -3.98 13.55 -13.35
CA THR A 211 -4.33 12.27 -14.00
C THR A 211 -5.84 12.01 -13.93
N LYS A 212 -6.31 11.06 -14.74
CA LYS A 212 -7.68 10.55 -14.66
C LYS A 212 -7.77 9.54 -13.52
N TYR A 213 -8.96 9.40 -12.93
CA TYR A 213 -9.25 8.31 -11.99
C TYR A 213 -8.96 6.94 -12.61
N ASP A 214 -8.21 6.13 -11.89
CA ASP A 214 -7.68 4.86 -12.34
C ASP A 214 -8.31 3.65 -11.64
N TYR A 215 -9.33 3.08 -12.27
CA TYR A 215 -9.98 1.86 -11.78
C TYR A 215 -9.04 0.64 -11.72
N ASP A 216 -7.98 0.64 -12.53
CA ASP A 216 -7.00 -0.44 -12.61
C ASP A 216 -5.76 -0.17 -11.73
N SER A 217 -5.78 0.90 -10.92
CA SER A 217 -4.68 1.22 -10.02
C SER A 217 -4.44 0.08 -9.04
N ILE A 218 -3.16 -0.23 -8.80
CA ILE A 218 -2.76 -1.15 -7.73
C ILE A 218 -3.11 -0.61 -6.34
N MET A 219 -3.37 0.70 -6.22
CA MET A 219 -3.79 1.39 -5.01
C MET A 219 -5.32 1.47 -4.89
N HIS A 220 -6.08 0.83 -5.77
CA HIS A 220 -7.54 0.78 -5.66
C HIS A 220 -7.99 -0.43 -4.84
N TYR A 221 -8.81 -0.21 -3.82
CA TYR A 221 -9.44 -1.30 -3.08
C TYR A 221 -10.36 -2.19 -3.93
N SER A 222 -10.57 -3.42 -3.46
CA SER A 222 -11.52 -4.35 -4.07
C SER A 222 -12.97 -3.91 -3.87
N GLN A 223 -13.86 -4.46 -4.69
CA GLN A 223 -15.29 -4.18 -4.64
C GLN A 223 -15.94 -4.50 -3.27
N THR A 224 -15.35 -5.42 -2.50
CA THR A 224 -15.89 -5.95 -1.24
C THR A 224 -15.05 -5.57 -0.02
N ALA A 225 -14.09 -4.65 -0.17
CA ALA A 225 -13.24 -4.19 0.92
C ALA A 225 -14.07 -3.82 2.16
N PHE A 226 -13.69 -4.37 3.31
CA PHE A 226 -14.34 -4.16 4.62
C PHE A 226 -15.84 -4.47 4.68
N SER A 227 -16.36 -5.30 3.77
CA SER A 227 -17.78 -5.70 3.76
C SER A 227 -18.15 -6.51 5.01
N LYS A 228 -19.27 -6.17 5.64
CA LYS A 228 -19.84 -6.93 6.78
C LYS A 228 -20.75 -8.08 6.35
N ASN A 229 -21.15 -8.10 5.08
CA ASN A 229 -22.19 -8.99 4.57
C ASN A 229 -21.82 -9.63 3.21
N GLY A 230 -20.56 -9.49 2.77
CA GLY A 230 -20.06 -9.98 1.49
C GLY A 230 -20.60 -9.24 0.27
N ARG A 231 -21.43 -8.19 0.45
CA ARG A 231 -21.94 -7.37 -0.65
C ARG A 231 -20.95 -6.25 -1.00
N PRO A 232 -21.00 -5.75 -2.24
CA PRO A 232 -20.17 -4.63 -2.70
C PRO A 232 -20.24 -3.41 -1.78
N THR A 233 -19.10 -2.96 -1.28
CA THR A 233 -18.93 -1.69 -0.58
C THR A 233 -18.58 -0.56 -1.55
N MET A 234 -18.01 -0.89 -2.70
CA MET A 234 -17.72 0.04 -3.80
C MET A 234 -18.27 -0.48 -5.11
N VAL A 235 -18.80 0.40 -5.96
CA VAL A 235 -19.32 0.05 -7.28
C VAL A 235 -18.88 1.10 -8.31
N PRO A 236 -18.15 0.72 -9.37
CA PRO A 236 -17.86 1.63 -10.48
C PRO A 236 -19.14 2.15 -11.14
N LYS A 237 -19.20 3.46 -11.40
CA LYS A 237 -20.29 4.06 -12.19
C LYS A 237 -20.19 3.72 -13.67
N LYS A 238 -18.97 3.47 -14.16
CA LYS A 238 -18.72 3.04 -15.53
C LYS A 238 -19.06 1.54 -15.67
N SER A 239 -20.00 1.23 -16.56
CA SER A 239 -20.43 -0.14 -16.82
C SER A 239 -19.30 -1.02 -17.33
N GLY A 240 -19.24 -2.27 -16.86
CA GLY A 240 -18.27 -3.28 -17.28
C GLY A 240 -16.86 -3.14 -16.70
N VAL A 241 -16.63 -2.19 -15.79
CA VAL A 241 -15.33 -1.98 -15.13
C VAL A 241 -15.25 -2.78 -13.83
N GLN A 242 -14.08 -3.36 -13.57
CA GLN A 242 -13.72 -4.04 -12.32
C GLN A 242 -12.67 -3.22 -11.58
N ILE A 243 -12.56 -3.39 -10.25
CA ILE A 243 -11.64 -2.66 -9.37
C ILE A 243 -10.96 -3.60 -8.39
N GLY A 244 -9.74 -3.25 -7.95
CA GLY A 244 -8.98 -3.97 -6.92
C GLY A 244 -8.61 -5.40 -7.27
N HIS A 245 -8.27 -5.64 -8.54
CA HIS A 245 -7.83 -6.93 -9.07
C HIS A 245 -6.41 -6.88 -9.66
N SER A 246 -5.78 -5.69 -9.63
CA SER A 246 -4.51 -5.41 -10.27
C SER A 246 -3.35 -6.06 -9.53
N LYS A 247 -2.49 -6.74 -10.28
CA LYS A 247 -1.26 -7.39 -9.76
C LYS A 247 0.02 -6.65 -10.13
N ASN A 248 -0.11 -5.60 -10.93
CA ASN A 248 0.96 -4.76 -11.44
C ASN A 248 0.51 -3.31 -11.39
N LEU A 249 1.46 -2.39 -11.39
CA LEU A 249 1.18 -0.98 -11.59
C LEU A 249 0.47 -0.78 -12.94
N SER A 250 -0.54 0.08 -12.94
CA SER A 250 -1.13 0.59 -14.16
C SER A 250 -0.19 1.62 -14.82
N PRO A 251 -0.44 1.98 -16.08
CA PRO A 251 0.25 3.11 -16.70
C PRO A 251 0.05 4.44 -15.95
N ILE A 252 -1.08 4.62 -15.27
CA ILE A 252 -1.39 5.84 -14.50
C ILE A 252 -0.62 5.83 -13.18
N ASP A 253 -0.54 4.70 -12.46
CA ASP A 253 0.31 4.56 -11.27
C ASP A 253 1.75 4.99 -11.57
N ILE A 254 2.30 4.53 -12.69
CA ILE A 254 3.66 4.87 -13.16
C ILE A 254 3.78 6.38 -13.45
N GLU A 255 2.80 6.94 -14.16
CA GLU A 255 2.77 8.36 -14.50
C GLU A 255 2.69 9.25 -13.26
N GLU A 256 1.87 8.90 -12.28
CA GLU A 256 1.74 9.61 -11.02
C GLU A 256 3.03 9.59 -10.22
N ILE A 257 3.67 8.43 -10.07
CA ILE A 257 4.99 8.32 -9.42
C ILE A 257 6.01 9.20 -10.13
N ARG A 258 6.05 9.16 -11.47
CA ARG A 258 6.97 9.99 -12.26
C ARG A 258 6.71 11.48 -12.06
N ARG A 259 5.46 11.93 -12.09
CA ARG A 259 5.09 13.35 -11.89
C ARG A 259 5.44 13.81 -10.48
N PHE A 260 5.10 13.01 -9.47
CA PHE A 260 5.38 13.33 -8.08
C PHE A 260 6.90 13.37 -7.80
N TYR A 261 7.64 12.41 -8.35
CA TYR A 261 9.09 12.36 -8.19
C TYR A 261 9.88 13.27 -9.14
N GLY A 262 9.24 13.84 -10.16
CA GLY A 262 9.87 14.70 -11.16
C GLY A 262 10.78 13.90 -12.10
N CYS A 263 10.38 12.68 -12.43
CA CYS A 263 11.23 11.75 -13.16
C CYS A 263 11.44 12.18 -14.60
N ARG A 264 12.69 12.12 -15.07
CA ARG A 264 13.05 12.42 -16.46
C ARG A 264 13.17 11.12 -17.25
N VAL A 265 12.07 10.71 -17.86
CA VAL A 265 11.96 9.49 -18.69
C VAL A 265 11.89 9.81 -20.17
#